data_AF-A0A944KSN8-F1
#
_entry.id   AF-A0A944KSN8-F1
#
_cell.length_a   1.000
_cell.length_b   1.000
_cell.length_c   1.000
_cell.angle_alpha   90.00
_cell.angle_beta   90.00
_cell.angle_gamma   90.00
#
_symmetry.space_group_name_H-M   'P 1'
#
loop_
_entity.id
_entity.type
_entity.pdbx_description
1 polymer ?
#
loop_
_entity_poly.entity_id
_entity_poly.type
_entity_poly.pdbx_seq_one_letter_code
_entity_poly.pdbx_strand_id
1 'polypeptide(L)' 'MANNKPYYCETCDSTEQHRQLSSSEKTWLKGQIHARNVDAYIMCVREGCRNLRTGWDKRPFTPPLRVPPHH' A
#
# COMPACT_ATOMS: atom_id res chain seq x y z
N MET A 1 -11.21 -7.38 -11.92
CA MET A 1 -11.95 -6.51 -10.98
C MET A 1 -10.98 -6.11 -9.88
N ALA A 2 -10.68 -4.81 -9.73
CA ALA A 2 -9.80 -4.37 -8.65
C ALA A 2 -10.58 -4.49 -7.33
N ASN A 3 -10.17 -5.42 -6.46
CA ASN A 3 -10.77 -5.61 -5.15
C ASN A 3 -10.34 -4.47 -4.22
N ASN A 4 -10.95 -3.30 -4.41
CA ASN A 4 -10.76 -2.18 -3.52
C ASN A 4 -11.65 -2.39 -2.29
N LYS A 5 -11.05 -2.33 -1.10
CA LYS A 5 -11.79 -2.45 0.17
C LYS A 5 -11.50 -1.25 1.07
N PRO A 6 -12.49 -0.77 1.84
CA PRO A 6 -12.29 0.31 2.77
C PRO A 6 -11.44 -0.17 3.96
N TYR A 7 -10.37 0.55 4.25
CA TYR A 7 -9.50 0.33 5.40
C TYR A 7 -9.04 1.67 5.97
N TYR A 8 -8.79 1.71 7.28
CA TYR A 8 -8.13 2.86 7.90
C TYR A 8 -6.72 3.08 7.31
N CYS A 9 -6.44 4.31 6.90
CA CYS A 9 -5.15 4.76 6.42
C CYS A 9 -4.54 5.72 7.46
N GLU A 10 -3.41 5.36 8.04
CA GLU A 10 -2.76 6.18 9.07
C GLU A 10 -2.33 7.55 8.55
N THR A 11 -1.80 7.64 7.32
CA THR A 11 -1.32 8.92 6.77
C THR A 11 -2.44 9.87 6.37
N CYS A 12 -3.65 9.35 6.11
CA CYS A 12 -4.82 10.17 5.84
C CYS A 12 -5.66 10.44 7.09
N ASP A 13 -5.40 9.69 8.16
CA ASP A 13 -6.22 9.62 9.38
C ASP A 13 -7.71 9.37 9.09
N SER A 14 -8.01 8.53 8.10
CA SER A 14 -9.37 8.26 7.63
C SER A 14 -9.52 6.85 7.06
N THR A 15 -10.76 6.39 6.96
CA THR A 15 -11.08 5.14 6.25
C THR A 15 -11.14 5.42 4.76
N GLU A 16 -10.17 4.87 4.02
CA GLU A 16 -10.01 5.08 2.58
C GLU A 16 -10.08 3.76 1.83
N GLN A 17 -10.41 3.84 0.55
CA GLN A 17 -10.29 2.67 -0.33
C GLN A 17 -8.82 2.29 -0.49
N HIS A 18 -8.54 0.99 -0.38
CA HIS A 18 -7.22 0.45 -0.67
C HIS A 18 -7.32 -0.65 -1.72
N ARG A 19 -6.34 -0.67 -2.62
CA ARG A 19 -6.24 -1.67 -3.69
C ARG A 19 -5.02 -2.55 -3.52
N GLN A 20 -5.04 -3.71 -4.17
CA GLN A 20 -3.83 -4.50 -4.35
C GLN A 20 -2.81 -3.76 -5.23
N LEU A 21 -1.53 -4.02 -4.98
CA LEU A 21 -0.43 -3.53 -5.80
C LEU A 21 -0.43 -4.18 -7.19
N SER A 22 -0.05 -3.40 -8.21
CA SER A 22 0.23 -3.93 -9.54
C SER A 22 1.52 -4.76 -9.55
N SER A 23 1.78 -5.53 -10.61
CA SER A 23 3.01 -6.32 -10.72
C SER A 23 4.27 -5.46 -10.63
N SER A 24 4.29 -4.26 -11.22
CA SER A 24 5.44 -3.34 -11.14
C SER A 24 5.63 -2.78 -9.72
N GLU A 25 4.55 -2.40 -9.06
CA GLU A 25 4.57 -1.91 -7.67
C GLU A 25 5.02 -2.99 -6.69
N LYS A 26 4.62 -4.26 -6.91
CA LYS A 26 5.10 -5.41 -6.14
C LYS A 26 6.60 -5.62 -6.31
N THR A 27 7.11 -5.56 -7.54
CA THR A 27 8.55 -5.68 -7.82
C THR A 27 9.34 -4.57 -7.13
N TRP A 28 8.86 -3.33 -7.23
CA TRP A 28 9.45 -2.21 -6.51
C TRP A 28 9.47 -2.46 -4.98
N LEU A 29 8.33 -2.84 -4.39
CA LEU A 29 8.24 -3.07 -2.96
C LEU A 29 9.16 -4.21 -2.49
N LYS A 30 9.23 -5.33 -3.23
CA LYS A 30 10.18 -6.42 -2.94
C LYS A 30 11.62 -5.92 -2.86
N GLY A 31 12.01 -5.00 -3.76
CA GLY A 31 13.32 -4.36 -3.74
C GLY A 31 13.54 -3.45 -2.53
N GLN A 32 12.50 -2.75 -2.06
CA GLN A 32 12.60 -1.84 -0.91
C GLN A 32 12.73 -2.58 0.43
N ILE A 33 11.96 -3.66 0.63
CA ILE A 33 11.86 -4.33 1.93
C ILE A 33 12.55 -5.69 1.97
N HIS A 34 13.25 -6.06 0.89
CA HIS A 34 13.95 -7.34 0.73
C HIS A 34 13.09 -8.57 1.07
N ALA A 35 11.78 -8.50 0.82
CA ALA A 35 10.83 -9.55 1.17
C ALA A 35 10.55 -10.48 -0.02
N ARG A 36 10.34 -11.77 0.27
CA ARG A 36 9.98 -12.78 -0.74
C ARG A 36 8.54 -12.64 -1.24
N ASN A 37 7.62 -12.29 -0.34
CA ASN A 37 6.20 -12.15 -0.64
C ASN A 37 5.69 -10.76 -0.18
N VAL A 38 4.97 -10.08 -1.08
CA VAL A 38 4.38 -8.76 -0.84
C VAL A 38 2.89 -8.70 -1.22
N ASP A 39 2.24 -9.85 -1.44
CA ASP A 39 0.86 -9.91 -1.95
C ASP A 39 -0.19 -9.45 -0.92
N ALA A 40 0.17 -9.47 0.37
CA ALA A 40 -0.66 -8.96 1.44
C ALA A 40 -0.68 -7.43 1.54
N TYR A 41 0.24 -6.74 0.84
CA TYR A 41 0.30 -5.28 0.86
C TYR A 41 -0.74 -4.67 -0.08
N ILE A 42 -1.40 -3.65 0.45
CA ILE A 42 -2.42 -2.86 -0.21
C ILE A 42 -2.05 -1.39 -0.11
N MET A 43 -2.44 -0.62 -1.11
CA MET A 43 -2.12 0.80 -1.25
C MET A 43 -3.39 1.63 -1.15
N CYS A 44 -3.35 2.69 -0.34
CA CYS A 44 -4.40 3.71 -0.31
C CYS A 44 -4.56 4.38 -1.67
N VAL A 45 -5.80 4.47 -2.18
CA VAL A 45 -6.10 5.07 -3.49
C VAL A 45 -6.48 6.54 -3.42
N ARG A 46 -6.63 7.12 -2.22
CA ARG A 46 -6.87 8.56 -2.07
C ARG A 46 -5.78 9.32 -2.80
N GLU A 47 -6.17 10.36 -3.53
CA GLU A 47 -5.28 11.14 -4.37
C GLU A 47 -4.04 11.59 -3.59
N GLY A 48 -2.86 11.30 -4.15
CA GLY A 48 -1.57 11.66 -3.56
C GLY A 48 -1.12 10.87 -2.32
N CYS A 49 -1.98 10.03 -1.71
CA CYS A 49 -1.61 9.30 -0.49
C CYS A 49 -0.65 8.13 -0.78
N ARG A 50 -1.15 7.11 -1.51
CA ARG A 50 -0.38 5.93 -1.92
C ARG A 50 0.32 5.18 -0.78
N ASN A 51 -0.13 5.35 0.47
CA ASN A 51 0.46 4.70 1.64
C ASN A 51 0.21 3.20 1.63
N LEU A 52 1.22 2.43 2.05
CA LEU A 52 1.16 0.98 2.18
C LEU A 52 0.69 0.55 3.56
N ARG A 53 -0.17 -0.46 3.57
CA ARG A 53 -0.52 -1.25 4.75
C ARG A 53 -0.79 -2.70 4.34
N THR A 54 -1.08 -3.57 5.30
CA THR A 54 -1.65 -4.90 5.00
C THR A 54 -3.09 -4.98 5.49
N GLY A 55 -3.80 -6.08 5.20
CA GLY A 55 -5.14 -6.29 5.77
C GLY A 55 -5.17 -6.27 7.30
N TRP A 56 -4.09 -6.71 7.95
CA TRP A 56 -4.00 -6.91 9.40
C TRP A 56 -3.19 -5.83 10.12
N ASP A 57 -2.13 -5.37 9.49
CA ASP A 57 -1.24 -4.34 10.04
C ASP A 57 -1.50 -2.99 9.36
N LYS A 58 -1.86 -2.00 10.19
CA LYS A 58 -2.16 -0.63 9.76
C LYS A 58 -0.87 0.18 9.50
N ARG A 59 0.25 -0.20 10.12
CA ARG A 59 1.54 0.50 10.08
C ARG A 59 2.71 -0.50 10.01
N PRO A 60 2.88 -1.20 8.89
CA PRO A 60 3.99 -2.14 8.72
C PRO A 60 5.36 -1.46 8.58
N PHE A 61 5.38 -0.14 8.37
CA PHE A 61 6.61 0.63 8.15
C PHE A 61 6.68 1.85 9.08
N THR A 62 7.87 2.11 9.61
CA THR A 62 8.19 3.34 10.32
C THR A 62 9.55 3.84 9.81
N PRO A 63 9.60 4.96 9.05
CA PRO A 63 8.48 5.83 8.64
C PRO A 63 7.51 5.15 7.63
N PRO A 64 6.30 5.70 7.41
CA PRO A 64 5.35 5.16 6.43
C PRO A 64 5.94 5.09 5.02
N LEU A 65 5.73 3.96 4.33
CA LEU A 65 6.21 3.75 2.96
C LEU A 65 5.09 4.01 1.96
N ARG A 66 5.35 4.88 0.96
CA ARG A 66 4.40 5.24 -0.10
C ARG A 66 4.87 4.70 -1.43
N VAL A 67 3.94 4.17 -2.22
CA VAL A 67 4.24 3.74 -3.59
C VAL A 67 4.55 4.99 -4.43
N PRO A 68 5.64 5.03 -5.20
CA PRO A 68 5.96 6.19 -6.05
C PRO A 68 4.88 6.38 -7.13
N PRO A 69 4.59 7.62 -7.56
CA PRO A 69 3.78 7.85 -8.75
C PRO A 69 4.49 7.26 -9.97
N HIS A 70 3.74 6.61 -10.86
CA HIS A 70 4.29 6.18 -12.15
C HIS A 70 4.51 7.43 -13.00
N HIS A 71 5.75 7.67 -13.45
CA HIS A 71 6.10 8.67 -14.46
C HIS A 71 6.07 8.04 -15.84
#